data_AF-G2YBQ4-F1
#
_entry.id   AF-G2YBQ4-F1
#
_cell.length_a   1.000
_cell.length_b   1.000
_cell.length_c   1.000
_cell.angle_alpha   90.00
_cell.angle_beta   90.00
_cell.angle_gamma   90.00
#
_symmetry.space_group_name_H-M   'P 1'
#
loop_
_entity.id
_entity.type
_entity.pdbx_description
1 polymer ?
#
loop_
_entity_poly.entity_id
_entity_poly.type
_entity_poly.pdbx_seq_one_letter_code
_entity_poly.pdbx_strand_id
1 'polypeptide(L)'
;MSDKPDLSLPSRAPSMAPYLEHTLNLPPTALYTLVDLTDAELEDCQRECESECVKDESYRGTCVRLAPQPRFIGQPLRAVFDYQIDLAAQNIFEPFYFIAVVEKDWKTKGVVLVTLNKLDAEDSNCDVDSFRTKATDSGLNVANLQIANMGWDELKDFTALHFDEGDDGGDKIDKNKNDDDVDNDDGPPPPIKNIPLGYYIPIYIHSSLLEEDVVAKLEPGFKHKSPEDLACRVQAKLTPSSSSPSPTSTQDLIQQAATIHPQRCSKNRWLHKTHILVIDTANPDENGMLMVKLPSWDKSHSETTGNIDLRSIGKEIVVTTPPHIRIPYSCHDGLQTRLLILANGDADWPLESVREQPVFIVFQYSTHGKELGFCADSIDSEAAKRNPGEERLIYAPQVIKRPGHGLEQIKWSYDEAVKRFPWFCREKRFNEGLDKTFFICIDGDDVAKTGLLLARRKWDGNLWNRTRDELLDLPIDDVKNVRVPVKEALAILEKGRMGETDGMSDSLKEFFL
;
A
#
# COMPACT_ATOMS: atom_id res chain seq x y z
N MET A 1 -23.88 -10.04 44.16
CA MET A 1 -23.60 -10.78 42.91
C MET A 1 -22.47 -10.03 42.23
N SER A 2 -21.52 -10.72 41.58
CA SER A 2 -20.37 -10.04 40.98
C SER A 2 -20.85 -9.17 39.82
N ASP A 3 -20.91 -7.84 40.01
CA ASP A 3 -21.33 -6.84 39.01
C ASP A 3 -20.32 -6.67 37.86
N LYS A 4 -19.36 -7.60 37.72
CA LYS A 4 -18.33 -7.57 36.67
C LYS A 4 -18.73 -8.53 35.54
N PRO A 5 -18.80 -8.05 34.28
CA PRO A 5 -19.04 -8.93 33.13
C PRO A 5 -17.95 -10.00 33.02
N ASP A 6 -18.35 -11.18 32.54
CA ASP A 6 -17.41 -12.24 32.19
C ASP A 6 -16.71 -11.90 30.87
N LEU A 7 -15.41 -11.63 30.95
CA LEU A 7 -14.57 -11.26 29.80
C LEU A 7 -13.77 -12.45 29.25
N SER A 8 -14.07 -13.68 29.69
CA SER A 8 -13.36 -14.86 29.18
C SER A 8 -13.61 -15.06 27.68
N LEU A 9 -12.52 -15.31 26.96
CA LEU A 9 -12.50 -15.63 25.53
C LEU A 9 -11.85 -17.00 25.33
N PRO A 10 -12.21 -17.74 24.27
CA PRO A 10 -11.46 -18.94 23.91
C PRO A 10 -10.02 -18.55 23.55
N SER A 11 -9.06 -19.46 23.72
CA SER A 11 -7.66 -19.18 23.35
C SER A 11 -7.43 -19.11 21.84
N ARG A 12 -8.35 -19.69 21.04
CA ARG A 12 -8.29 -19.75 19.58
C ARG A 12 -9.64 -19.54 18.94
N ALA A 13 -9.63 -18.89 17.78
CA ALA A 13 -10.77 -18.77 16.88
C ALA A 13 -10.76 -19.88 15.81
N PRO A 14 -11.91 -20.14 15.15
CA PRO A 14 -11.92 -20.88 13.89
C PRO A 14 -11.00 -20.23 12.85
N SER A 15 -10.62 -20.99 11.82
CA SER A 15 -9.70 -20.48 10.79
C SER A 15 -10.24 -19.18 10.18
N MET A 16 -9.47 -18.10 10.38
CA MET A 16 -9.76 -16.79 9.80
C MET A 16 -9.06 -16.58 8.46
N ALA A 17 -8.34 -17.59 7.95
CA ALA A 17 -7.61 -17.53 6.68
C ALA A 17 -8.46 -17.11 5.46
N PRO A 18 -9.74 -17.53 5.32
CA PRO A 18 -10.59 -17.10 4.20
C PRO A 18 -10.86 -15.59 4.16
N TYR A 19 -10.61 -14.87 5.26
CA TYR A 19 -10.85 -13.44 5.38
C TYR A 19 -9.56 -12.60 5.20
N LEU A 20 -8.40 -13.24 5.00
CA LEU A 20 -7.12 -12.55 4.74
C LEU A 20 -7.06 -11.93 3.33
N GLU A 21 -7.81 -12.48 2.37
CA GLU A 21 -7.67 -12.17 0.94
C GLU A 21 -8.65 -11.09 0.44
N HIS A 22 -9.37 -10.40 1.32
CA HIS A 22 -10.47 -9.53 0.91
C HIS A 22 -10.55 -8.21 1.69
N THR A 23 -10.25 -7.09 1.02
CA THR A 23 -11.22 -6.04 0.63
C THR A 23 -10.51 -4.80 0.07
N LEU A 24 -11.10 -4.18 -0.97
CA LEU A 24 -10.64 -2.92 -1.60
C LEU A 24 -10.82 -1.66 -0.73
N ASN A 25 -11.47 -1.81 0.44
CA ASN A 25 -11.79 -0.74 1.39
C ASN A 25 -11.68 -1.30 2.80
N LEU A 26 -11.06 -0.57 3.72
CA LEU A 26 -11.03 -0.93 5.14
C LEU A 26 -12.47 -0.95 5.69
N PRO A 27 -13.03 -2.12 6.04
CA PRO A 27 -14.38 -2.19 6.58
C PRO A 27 -14.41 -1.59 7.99
N PRO A 28 -15.55 -1.03 8.43
CA PRO A 28 -15.68 -0.49 9.77
C PRO A 28 -15.57 -1.59 10.83
N THR A 29 -15.00 -1.24 11.98
CA THR A 29 -14.95 -2.09 13.16
C THR A 29 -16.31 -2.18 13.83
N ALA A 30 -16.73 -3.39 14.18
CA ALA A 30 -17.99 -3.61 14.89
C ALA A 30 -17.89 -3.17 16.37
N LEU A 31 -18.87 -2.39 16.83
CA LEU A 31 -19.03 -1.97 18.23
C LEU A 31 -20.22 -2.69 18.88
N TYR A 32 -19.96 -3.28 20.05
CA TYR A 32 -20.90 -4.03 20.87
C TYR A 32 -20.99 -3.50 22.30
N THR A 33 -22.02 -3.88 23.05
CA THR A 33 -22.13 -3.60 24.49
C THR A 33 -22.60 -4.82 25.30
N LEU A 34 -21.90 -5.11 26.40
CA LEU A 34 -22.29 -6.09 27.42
C LEU A 34 -23.09 -5.45 28.57
N VAL A 35 -23.13 -4.12 28.60
CA VAL A 35 -23.82 -3.34 29.64
C VAL A 35 -25.02 -2.59 29.06
N ASP A 36 -25.96 -2.29 29.94
CA ASP A 36 -27.17 -1.57 29.59
C ASP A 36 -26.88 -0.07 29.39
N LEU A 37 -26.68 0.31 28.13
CA LEU A 37 -26.59 1.69 27.63
C LEU A 37 -27.85 2.03 26.85
N THR A 38 -28.34 3.26 26.95
CA THR A 38 -29.36 3.78 26.02
C THR A 38 -28.83 3.86 24.59
N ASP A 39 -29.72 3.96 23.60
CA ASP A 39 -29.28 4.12 22.20
C ASP A 39 -28.42 5.37 22.02
N ALA A 40 -28.76 6.46 22.71
CA ALA A 40 -27.99 7.70 22.71
C ALA A 40 -26.59 7.53 23.31
N GLU A 41 -26.44 6.78 24.41
CA GLU A 41 -25.13 6.51 25.02
C GLU A 41 -24.27 5.59 24.16
N LEU A 42 -24.87 4.62 23.49
CA LEU A 42 -24.15 3.71 22.61
C LEU A 42 -23.71 4.43 21.32
N GLU A 43 -24.55 5.31 20.80
CA GLU A 43 -24.23 6.23 19.71
C GLU A 43 -23.12 7.21 20.09
N ASP A 44 -23.14 7.73 21.32
CA ASP A 44 -22.09 8.59 21.86
C ASP A 44 -20.76 7.84 21.98
N CYS A 45 -20.81 6.58 22.41
CA CYS A 45 -19.63 5.72 22.43
C CYS A 45 -19.05 5.49 21.03
N GLN A 46 -19.90 5.25 20.02
CA GLN A 46 -19.44 5.15 18.63
C GLN A 46 -18.70 6.43 18.20
N ARG A 47 -19.27 7.62 18.47
CA ARG A 47 -18.64 8.90 18.13
C ARG A 47 -17.29 9.06 18.82
N GLU A 48 -17.22 8.72 20.10
CA GLU A 48 -15.97 8.80 20.84
C GLU A 48 -14.92 7.86 20.22
N CYS A 49 -15.33 6.64 19.86
CA CYS A 49 -14.44 5.67 19.21
C CYS A 49 -13.88 6.13 17.85
N GLU A 50 -14.60 7.02 17.16
CA GLU A 50 -14.17 7.59 15.87
C GLU A 50 -13.44 8.94 16.01
N SER A 51 -13.39 9.56 17.20
CA SER A 51 -13.00 10.97 17.35
C SER A 51 -11.57 11.30 16.89
N GLU A 52 -10.63 10.36 16.99
CA GLU A 52 -9.24 10.55 16.54
C GLU A 52 -9.02 10.22 15.05
N CYS A 53 -9.95 9.51 14.41
CA CYS A 53 -9.84 9.13 12.98
C CYS A 53 -10.84 9.87 12.07
N VAL A 54 -11.96 10.35 12.60
CA VAL A 54 -13.04 11.03 11.86
C VAL A 54 -13.32 12.39 12.50
N LYS A 55 -12.92 13.47 11.83
CA LYS A 55 -13.13 14.85 12.30
C LYS A 55 -14.41 15.52 11.79
N ASP A 56 -15.03 14.94 10.77
CA ASP A 56 -16.22 15.48 10.10
C ASP A 56 -17.39 14.50 10.31
N GLU A 57 -18.50 15.01 10.87
CA GLU A 57 -19.68 14.20 11.21
C GLU A 57 -20.30 13.48 10.01
N SER A 58 -20.10 13.98 8.77
CA SER A 58 -20.60 13.33 7.54
C SER A 58 -19.94 11.97 7.24
N TYR A 59 -18.80 11.67 7.87
CA TYR A 59 -18.11 10.40 7.76
C TYR A 59 -18.31 9.50 8.99
N ARG A 60 -19.29 9.82 9.85
CA ARG A 60 -19.60 8.97 11.00
C ARG A 60 -19.97 7.55 10.55
N GLY A 61 -19.43 6.56 11.25
CA GLY A 61 -19.68 5.15 11.00
C GLY A 61 -18.81 4.56 9.88
N THR A 62 -17.81 5.28 9.37
CA THR A 62 -16.86 4.74 8.39
C THR A 62 -15.74 3.95 9.04
N CYS A 63 -15.37 4.25 10.29
CA CYS A 63 -14.29 3.56 11.00
C CYS A 63 -14.82 2.62 12.09
N VAL A 64 -15.79 3.06 12.88
CA VAL A 64 -16.43 2.25 13.93
C VAL A 64 -17.93 2.34 13.78
N ARG A 65 -18.61 1.20 13.72
CA ARG A 65 -20.06 1.13 13.48
C ARG A 65 -20.72 0.12 14.39
N LEU A 66 -21.92 0.43 14.85
CA LEU A 66 -22.75 -0.53 15.60
C LEU A 66 -23.04 -1.76 14.74
N ALA A 67 -22.82 -2.94 15.30
CA ALA A 67 -23.19 -4.19 14.65
C ALA A 67 -24.73 -4.30 14.48
N PRO A 68 -25.24 -5.17 13.58
CA PRO A 68 -26.68 -5.36 13.40
C PRO A 68 -27.39 -5.79 14.69
N GLN A 69 -26.71 -6.57 15.52
CA GLN A 69 -27.10 -6.88 16.89
C GLN A 69 -26.01 -6.39 17.86
N PRO A 70 -26.06 -5.13 18.33
CA PRO A 70 -24.97 -4.56 19.13
C PRO A 70 -25.10 -4.87 20.63
N ARG A 71 -26.25 -5.38 21.10
CA ARG A 71 -26.58 -5.51 22.53
C ARG A 71 -26.49 -6.97 23.01
N PHE A 72 -25.55 -7.22 23.91
CA PHE A 72 -25.32 -8.51 24.59
C PHE A 72 -25.39 -8.33 26.11
N ILE A 73 -26.41 -7.60 26.57
CA ILE A 73 -26.53 -7.15 27.96
C ILE A 73 -26.52 -8.34 28.93
N GLY A 74 -25.56 -8.33 29.87
CA GLY A 74 -25.41 -9.37 30.89
C GLY A 74 -24.89 -10.72 30.36
N GLN A 75 -24.54 -10.81 29.08
CA GLN A 75 -23.90 -11.99 28.49
C GLN A 75 -22.36 -11.91 28.63
N PRO A 76 -21.66 -13.05 28.58
CA PRO A 76 -20.20 -13.05 28.53
C PRO A 76 -19.67 -12.46 27.22
N LEU A 77 -18.45 -11.93 27.23
CA LEU A 77 -17.76 -11.44 26.02
C LEU A 77 -17.66 -12.52 24.93
N ARG A 78 -17.59 -13.79 25.33
CA ARG A 78 -17.68 -14.94 24.41
C ARG A 78 -18.91 -14.91 23.49
N ALA A 79 -20.06 -14.41 23.95
CA ALA A 79 -21.26 -14.34 23.11
C ALA A 79 -21.09 -13.33 21.95
N VAL A 80 -20.35 -12.25 22.18
CA VAL A 80 -19.98 -11.28 21.13
C VAL A 80 -18.98 -11.91 20.16
N PHE A 81 -18.00 -12.64 20.68
CA PHE A 81 -17.03 -13.39 19.87
C PHE A 81 -17.72 -14.39 18.92
N ASP A 82 -18.65 -15.19 19.42
CA ASP A 82 -19.35 -16.19 18.61
C ASP A 82 -20.17 -15.49 17.50
N TYR A 83 -20.85 -14.38 17.83
CA TYR A 83 -21.59 -13.59 16.84
C TYR A 83 -20.69 -12.90 15.81
N GLN A 84 -19.51 -12.39 16.22
CA GLN A 84 -18.57 -11.74 15.31
C GLN A 84 -18.03 -12.73 14.27
N ILE A 85 -17.79 -14.00 14.64
CA ILE A 85 -17.40 -15.04 13.69
C ILE A 85 -18.49 -15.26 12.63
N ASP A 86 -19.76 -15.31 13.05
CA ASP A 86 -20.89 -15.44 12.12
C ASP A 86 -21.05 -14.19 11.24
N LEU A 87 -20.74 -13.01 11.78
CA LEU A 87 -20.80 -11.73 11.06
C LEU A 87 -19.66 -11.58 10.04
N ALA A 88 -18.47 -12.14 10.32
CA ALA A 88 -17.31 -12.09 9.41
C ALA A 88 -17.64 -12.67 8.03
N ALA A 89 -18.51 -13.69 7.96
CA ALA A 89 -18.99 -14.27 6.70
C ALA A 89 -19.74 -13.29 5.78
N GLN A 90 -20.24 -12.17 6.32
CA GLN A 90 -20.98 -11.17 5.55
C GLN A 90 -20.08 -10.13 4.88
N ASN A 91 -18.81 -10.01 5.30
CA ASN A 91 -17.82 -9.07 4.76
C ASN A 91 -18.27 -7.58 4.79
N ILE A 92 -19.06 -7.20 5.80
CA ILE A 92 -19.56 -5.82 5.99
C ILE A 92 -18.75 -5.09 7.07
N PHE A 93 -18.12 -5.84 7.97
CA PHE A 93 -17.34 -5.34 9.11
C PHE A 93 -15.95 -5.97 9.09
N GLU A 94 -15.02 -5.32 9.80
CA GLU A 94 -13.68 -5.85 10.07
C GLU A 94 -13.76 -7.26 10.69
N PRO A 95 -13.25 -8.31 10.01
CA PRO A 95 -13.41 -9.68 10.46
C PRO A 95 -12.49 -10.05 11.63
N PHE A 96 -11.33 -9.41 11.78
CA PHE A 96 -10.33 -9.80 12.78
C PHE A 96 -10.46 -9.06 14.10
N TYR A 97 -11.05 -7.87 14.11
CA TYR A 97 -11.11 -6.99 15.29
C TYR A 97 -12.52 -6.52 15.61
N PHE A 98 -12.85 -6.44 16.91
CA PHE A 98 -14.08 -5.80 17.37
C PHE A 98 -13.91 -5.09 18.70
N ILE A 99 -14.80 -4.13 18.96
CA ILE A 99 -14.81 -3.31 20.18
C ILE A 99 -16.04 -3.67 21.02
N ALA A 100 -15.83 -3.88 22.32
CA ALA A 100 -16.90 -4.15 23.28
C ALA A 100 -16.89 -3.15 24.44
N VAL A 101 -18.05 -2.56 24.70
CA VAL A 101 -18.30 -1.77 25.91
C VAL A 101 -18.71 -2.71 27.03
N VAL A 102 -17.88 -2.76 28.08
CA VAL A 102 -18.07 -3.72 29.19
C VAL A 102 -18.42 -3.05 30.52
N GLU A 103 -18.36 -1.72 30.59
CA GLU A 103 -18.74 -0.94 31.79
C GLU A 103 -19.54 0.29 31.38
N LYS A 104 -20.50 0.72 32.22
CA LYS A 104 -21.31 1.92 31.94
C LYS A 104 -20.45 3.19 31.90
N ASP A 105 -19.42 3.27 32.74
CA ASP A 105 -18.45 4.38 32.77
C ASP A 105 -17.32 4.18 31.73
N TRP A 106 -17.69 3.88 30.49
CA TRP A 106 -16.73 3.62 29.41
C TRP A 106 -15.89 4.83 29.03
N LYS A 107 -16.34 6.06 29.34
CA LYS A 107 -15.55 7.29 29.11
C LYS A 107 -14.27 7.31 29.93
N THR A 108 -14.37 6.89 31.19
CA THR A 108 -13.22 6.86 32.12
C THR A 108 -12.50 5.52 32.07
N LYS A 109 -13.27 4.43 32.00
CA LYS A 109 -12.74 3.07 32.06
C LYS A 109 -12.30 2.56 30.70
N GLY A 110 -12.66 3.21 29.60
CA GLY A 110 -12.36 2.74 28.25
C GLY A 110 -13.22 1.56 27.80
N VAL A 111 -12.88 1.04 26.63
CA VAL A 111 -13.53 -0.08 25.93
C VAL A 111 -12.57 -1.25 25.81
N VAL A 112 -13.09 -2.46 25.55
CA VAL A 112 -12.26 -3.65 25.29
C VAL A 112 -12.12 -3.83 23.78
N LEU A 113 -10.89 -3.85 23.30
CA LEU A 113 -10.56 -4.24 21.93
C LEU A 113 -10.18 -5.72 21.93
N VAL A 114 -10.72 -6.47 20.97
CA VAL A 114 -10.52 -7.92 20.83
C VAL A 114 -9.96 -8.25 19.45
N THR A 115 -9.00 -9.16 19.40
CA THR A 115 -8.52 -9.79 18.16
C THR A 115 -8.97 -11.25 18.08
N LEU A 116 -9.40 -11.67 16.90
CA LEU A 116 -9.69 -13.06 16.54
C LEU A 116 -8.47 -13.76 15.93
N ASN A 117 -7.46 -13.00 15.52
CA ASN A 117 -6.24 -13.53 14.94
C ASN A 117 -5.10 -12.54 15.17
N LYS A 118 -4.13 -12.92 16.00
CA LYS A 118 -2.83 -12.24 16.00
C LYS A 118 -2.11 -12.52 14.67
N LEU A 119 -2.18 -11.57 13.74
CA LEU A 119 -1.59 -11.66 12.38
C LEU A 119 -0.05 -11.63 12.38
N ASP A 120 0.59 -11.83 13.53
CA ASP A 120 2.01 -11.61 13.79
C ASP A 120 2.84 -12.91 13.85
N ALA A 121 2.25 -14.10 13.66
CA ALA A 121 2.98 -15.36 13.61
C ALA A 121 3.07 -15.94 12.19
N GLU A 122 4.22 -16.52 11.81
CA GLU A 122 4.34 -17.36 10.60
C GLU A 122 3.47 -18.63 10.68
N ASP A 123 2.89 -18.92 11.85
CA ASP A 123 1.85 -19.92 12.07
C ASP A 123 0.48 -19.25 12.20
N SER A 124 -0.44 -19.59 11.31
CA SER A 124 -1.85 -19.14 11.28
C SER A 124 -2.69 -19.72 12.44
N ASN A 125 -2.28 -19.52 13.70
CA ASN A 125 -2.89 -20.17 14.86
C ASN A 125 -4.19 -19.53 15.37
N CYS A 126 -4.67 -18.45 14.74
CA CYS A 126 -5.94 -17.78 15.09
C CYS A 126 -6.03 -17.48 16.59
N ASP A 127 -4.92 -16.99 17.16
CA ASP A 127 -4.81 -16.74 18.59
C ASP A 127 -5.66 -15.52 18.96
N VAL A 128 -6.50 -15.71 19.97
CA VAL A 128 -7.46 -14.72 20.44
C VAL A 128 -6.89 -13.99 21.64
N ASP A 129 -7.00 -12.67 21.64
CA ASP A 129 -6.56 -11.84 22.76
C ASP A 129 -7.43 -10.59 22.87
N SER A 130 -7.34 -9.93 24.02
CA SER A 130 -8.02 -8.68 24.27
C SER A 130 -7.21 -7.79 25.20
N PHE A 131 -7.48 -6.50 25.13
CA PHE A 131 -7.03 -5.54 26.12
C PHE A 131 -7.98 -4.34 26.17
N ARG A 132 -7.84 -3.55 27.22
CA ARG A 132 -8.68 -2.37 27.43
C ARG A 132 -7.95 -1.12 26.97
N THR A 133 -8.62 -0.28 26.19
CA THR A 133 -8.07 0.97 25.65
C THR A 133 -9.05 2.13 25.82
N LYS A 134 -8.59 3.37 25.67
CA LYS A 134 -9.49 4.53 25.69
C LYS A 134 -10.47 4.45 24.53
N ALA A 135 -11.70 4.90 24.76
CA ALA A 135 -12.70 4.96 23.69
C ALA A 135 -12.16 5.80 22.52
N THR A 136 -11.64 7.01 22.80
CA THR A 136 -11.07 7.95 21.81
C THR A 136 -10.05 7.33 20.85
N ASP A 137 -9.25 6.39 21.36
CA ASP A 137 -8.10 5.84 20.62
C ASP A 137 -8.51 4.58 19.84
N SER A 138 -9.63 3.95 20.19
CA SER A 138 -9.99 2.60 19.74
C SER A 138 -10.18 2.46 18.22
N GLY A 139 -10.86 3.41 17.56
CA GLY A 139 -11.03 3.35 16.09
C GLY A 139 -9.72 3.53 15.36
N LEU A 140 -8.88 4.47 15.80
CA LEU A 140 -7.54 4.69 15.24
C LEU A 140 -6.63 3.48 15.47
N ASN A 141 -6.71 2.86 16.63
CA ASN A 141 -5.96 1.66 16.97
C ASN A 141 -6.28 0.51 16.01
N VAL A 142 -7.56 0.29 15.68
CA VAL A 142 -7.94 -0.72 14.69
C VAL A 142 -7.51 -0.35 13.28
N ALA A 143 -7.65 0.93 12.88
CA ALA A 143 -7.16 1.38 11.58
C ALA A 143 -5.66 1.12 11.41
N ASN A 144 -4.86 1.31 12.47
CA ASN A 144 -3.42 1.02 12.46
C ASN A 144 -3.12 -0.48 12.33
N LEU A 145 -3.92 -1.35 12.95
CA LEU A 145 -3.81 -2.81 12.80
C LEU A 145 -4.16 -3.24 11.36
N GLN A 146 -5.25 -2.70 10.82
CA GLN A 146 -5.74 -3.04 9.48
C GLN A 146 -4.72 -2.75 8.36
N ILE A 147 -3.93 -1.69 8.48
CA ILE A 147 -2.90 -1.31 7.50
C ILE A 147 -1.50 -1.84 7.85
N ALA A 148 -1.40 -2.71 8.87
CA ALA A 148 -0.13 -3.23 9.39
C ALA A 148 0.88 -2.13 9.79
N ASN A 149 0.39 -1.00 10.33
CA ASN A 149 1.24 0.05 10.88
C ASN A 149 1.81 -0.34 12.26
N MET A 150 1.04 -1.12 13.03
CA MET A 150 1.37 -1.54 14.39
C MET A 150 0.94 -3.01 14.60
N GLY A 151 1.71 -3.79 15.36
CA GLY A 151 1.35 -5.15 15.74
C GLY A 151 0.37 -5.20 16.92
N TRP A 152 -0.27 -6.35 17.17
CA TRP A 152 -1.25 -6.48 18.24
C TRP A 152 -0.62 -6.32 19.64
N ASP A 153 0.44 -7.07 19.93
CA ASP A 153 1.12 -7.02 21.24
C ASP A 153 1.71 -5.63 21.50
N GLU A 154 2.22 -5.00 20.45
CA GLU A 154 2.74 -3.64 20.51
C GLU A 154 1.64 -2.61 20.85
N LEU A 155 0.51 -2.69 20.14
CA LEU A 155 -0.64 -1.83 20.41
C LEU A 155 -1.12 -1.96 21.86
N LYS A 156 -1.13 -3.20 22.36
CA LYS A 156 -1.49 -3.52 23.74
C LYS A 156 -0.52 -2.86 24.72
N ASP A 157 0.79 -2.97 24.52
CA ASP A 157 1.79 -2.33 25.38
C ASP A 157 1.65 -0.79 25.39
N PHE A 158 1.28 -0.17 24.27
CA PHE A 158 1.19 1.29 24.16
C PHE A 158 -0.12 1.90 24.64
N THR A 159 -1.22 1.17 24.51
CA THR A 159 -2.56 1.74 24.67
C THR A 159 -3.41 1.01 25.71
N ALA A 160 -2.89 -0.07 26.32
CA ALA A 160 -3.58 -0.74 27.40
C ALA A 160 -3.70 0.17 28.63
N LEU A 161 -4.93 0.29 29.13
CA LEU A 161 -5.19 0.87 30.42
C LEU A 161 -4.81 -0.16 31.50
N HIS A 162 -3.67 0.05 32.17
CA HIS A 162 -3.32 -0.69 33.37
C HIS A 162 -4.07 -0.10 34.56
N PHE A 163 -4.94 -0.88 35.20
CA PHE A 163 -5.48 -0.51 36.50
C PHE A 163 -4.47 -0.97 37.56
N ASP A 164 -3.68 -0.03 38.07
CA ASP A 164 -2.81 -0.29 39.23
C ASP A 164 -3.67 -0.70 40.43
N GLU A 165 -3.50 -1.94 40.91
CA GLU A 165 -3.58 -2.19 42.34
C GLU A 165 -2.33 -1.56 42.94
N GLY A 166 -2.54 -0.46 43.68
CA GLY A 166 -1.53 0.58 43.85
C GLY A 166 -0.18 0.14 44.39
N ASP A 167 0.86 0.80 43.88
CA ASP A 167 2.01 1.19 44.68
C ASP A 167 2.63 2.48 44.13
N ASP A 168 3.09 3.30 45.06
CA ASP A 168 3.59 4.66 44.90
C ASP A 168 4.96 4.62 44.19
N GLY A 169 5.08 5.18 42.99
CA GLY A 169 6.30 5.04 42.18
C GLY A 169 6.52 6.20 41.22
N GLY A 170 6.83 7.37 41.77
CA GLY A 170 6.92 8.64 41.08
C GLY A 170 7.75 8.69 39.78
N ASP A 171 7.37 9.66 38.96
CA ASP A 171 8.08 10.18 37.78
C ASP A 171 9.60 10.18 37.98
N LYS A 172 10.27 9.13 37.53
CA LYS A 172 11.69 9.19 37.21
C LYS A 172 11.81 9.61 35.77
N ILE A 173 11.75 10.92 35.56
CA ILE A 173 12.47 11.55 34.46
C ILE A 173 13.93 11.17 34.66
N ASP A 174 14.39 10.18 33.89
CA ASP A 174 15.77 9.72 33.90
C ASP A 174 16.67 10.79 33.28
N LYS A 175 16.99 11.82 34.08
CA LYS A 175 18.07 12.77 33.80
C LYS A 175 19.39 12.08 34.08
N ASN A 176 19.79 11.16 33.21
CA ASN A 176 21.18 10.73 33.11
C ASN A 176 21.44 10.01 31.79
N LYS A 177 21.73 10.79 30.75
CA LYS A 177 22.75 10.37 29.79
C LYS A 177 23.72 11.51 29.61
N ASN A 178 24.96 11.23 29.96
CA ASN A 178 26.11 12.06 29.63
C ASN A 178 26.12 12.23 28.11
N ASP A 179 25.95 13.48 27.69
CA ASP A 179 26.25 13.95 26.35
C ASP A 179 27.74 13.77 26.10
N ASP A 180 28.12 12.77 25.31
CA ASP A 180 29.42 12.72 24.62
C ASP A 180 29.41 11.72 23.45
N ASP A 181 28.28 11.60 22.74
CA ASP A 181 28.25 11.04 21.38
C ASP A 181 27.31 11.88 20.52
N VAL A 182 27.87 12.91 19.89
CA VAL A 182 27.21 13.72 18.86
C VAL A 182 27.10 12.87 17.59
N ASP A 183 26.21 11.88 17.58
CA ASP A 183 25.78 11.22 16.35
C ASP A 183 24.77 12.17 15.67
N ASN A 184 25.25 13.00 14.74
CA ASN A 184 24.47 13.99 13.98
C ASN A 184 23.33 13.39 13.13
N ASP A 185 23.04 12.10 13.27
CA ASP A 185 22.07 11.35 12.49
C ASP A 185 20.86 10.96 13.34
N ASP A 186 20.39 11.88 14.18
CA ASP A 186 19.31 11.64 15.13
C ASP A 186 17.90 11.74 14.51
N GLY A 187 17.82 12.12 13.23
CA GLY A 187 16.58 12.21 12.46
C GLY A 187 15.77 13.47 12.78
N PRO A 188 14.62 13.68 12.12
CA PRO A 188 13.74 14.78 12.45
C PRO A 188 13.24 14.65 13.91
N PRO A 189 12.95 15.78 14.59
CA PRO A 189 12.39 15.74 15.93
C PRO A 189 11.06 14.95 15.92
N PRO A 190 10.77 14.20 16.99
CA PRO A 190 9.53 13.45 17.06
C PRO A 190 8.34 14.42 17.05
N PRO A 191 7.28 14.11 16.30
CA PRO A 191 6.07 14.91 16.33
C PRO A 191 5.43 14.86 17.72
N ILE A 192 4.68 15.89 18.08
CA ILE A 192 4.04 16.03 19.40
C ILE A 192 2.64 15.38 19.41
N LYS A 193 2.02 15.27 18.23
CA LYS A 193 0.67 14.72 18.01
C LYS A 193 0.64 13.83 16.77
N ASN A 194 -0.34 12.92 16.72
CA ASN A 194 -0.62 12.16 15.52
C ASN A 194 -1.34 13.03 14.46
N ILE A 195 -1.36 12.56 13.23
CA ILE A 195 -2.12 13.16 12.12
C ILE A 195 -3.40 12.37 11.84
N PRO A 196 -4.38 12.96 11.14
CA PRO A 196 -5.63 12.26 10.80
C PRO A 196 -5.45 10.96 10.00
N LEU A 197 -4.34 10.82 9.26
CA LEU A 197 -4.00 9.58 8.55
C LEU A 197 -3.68 8.41 9.51
N GLY A 198 -3.43 8.72 10.79
CA GLY A 198 -3.09 7.75 11.82
C GLY A 198 -1.61 7.37 11.89
N TYR A 199 -0.84 7.70 10.85
CA TYR A 199 0.60 7.43 10.76
C TYR A 199 1.30 8.43 9.82
N TYR A 200 2.62 8.58 9.99
CA TYR A 200 3.49 9.35 9.10
C TYR A 200 4.14 8.44 8.06
N ILE A 201 4.31 8.97 6.85
CA ILE A 201 4.97 8.30 5.71
C ILE A 201 6.48 8.58 5.81
N PRO A 202 7.31 7.57 6.16
CA PRO A 202 8.76 7.74 6.20
C PRO A 202 9.35 7.83 4.79
N ILE A 203 10.19 8.83 4.56
CA ILE A 203 10.87 9.06 3.29
C ILE A 203 12.38 9.13 3.53
N TYR A 204 13.14 8.35 2.79
CA TYR A 204 14.60 8.41 2.77
C TYR A 204 15.05 8.93 1.41
N ILE A 205 15.86 9.98 1.39
CA ILE A 205 16.14 10.72 0.16
C ILE A 205 17.60 10.65 -0.22
N HIS A 206 17.88 10.62 -1.52
CA HIS A 206 19.23 10.80 -2.03
C HIS A 206 19.84 12.12 -1.52
N SER A 207 21.12 12.10 -1.13
CA SER A 207 21.79 13.23 -0.46
C SER A 207 21.81 14.54 -1.24
N SER A 208 21.68 14.48 -2.57
CA SER A 208 21.59 15.64 -3.44
C SER A 208 20.23 16.36 -3.40
N LEU A 209 19.20 15.76 -2.80
CA LEU A 209 17.85 16.32 -2.76
C LEU A 209 17.63 17.22 -1.54
N LEU A 210 16.75 18.20 -1.71
CA LEU A 210 16.27 19.06 -0.63
C LEU A 210 15.00 18.47 -0.03
N GLU A 211 14.93 18.45 1.30
CA GLU A 211 13.81 17.83 2.04
C GLU A 211 12.50 18.56 1.78
N GLU A 212 12.55 19.89 1.77
CA GLU A 212 11.40 20.76 1.53
C GLU A 212 10.78 20.51 0.15
N ASP A 213 11.60 20.35 -0.89
CA ASP A 213 11.15 20.07 -2.25
C ASP A 213 10.48 18.70 -2.35
N VAL A 214 11.04 17.70 -1.65
CA VAL A 214 10.48 16.34 -1.59
C VAL A 214 9.12 16.34 -0.92
N VAL A 215 9.02 16.97 0.25
CA VAL A 215 7.76 17.05 0.99
C VAL A 215 6.73 17.85 0.20
N ALA A 216 7.12 18.98 -0.42
CA ALA A 216 6.20 19.78 -1.23
C ALA A 216 5.62 19.03 -2.44
N LYS A 217 6.40 18.10 -3.01
CA LYS A 217 6.00 17.30 -4.18
C LYS A 217 5.10 16.11 -3.82
N LEU A 218 5.39 15.46 -2.69
CA LEU A 218 4.72 14.23 -2.28
C LEU A 218 3.54 14.48 -1.36
N GLU A 219 3.57 15.50 -0.49
CA GLU A 219 2.53 15.72 0.51
C GLU A 219 1.15 16.02 -0.13
N PRO A 220 0.11 15.23 0.19
CA PRO A 220 -1.25 15.53 -0.22
C PRO A 220 -1.74 16.86 0.35
N GLY A 221 -2.13 17.77 -0.54
CA GLY A 221 -2.67 19.06 -0.13
C GLY A 221 -1.63 19.97 0.56
N PHE A 222 -0.34 19.80 0.27
CA PHE A 222 0.77 20.56 0.88
C PHE A 222 0.47 22.05 1.14
N LYS A 223 -0.07 22.75 0.14
CA LYS A 223 -0.37 24.21 0.21
C LYS A 223 -1.42 24.60 1.27
N HIS A 224 -2.15 23.63 1.80
CA HIS A 224 -3.26 23.84 2.73
C HIS A 224 -2.96 23.29 4.14
N LYS A 225 -1.75 22.79 4.38
CA LYS A 225 -1.35 22.16 5.64
C LYS A 225 -0.30 22.99 6.37
N SER A 226 -0.39 22.99 7.70
CA SER A 226 0.70 23.46 8.55
C SER A 226 1.83 22.41 8.58
N PRO A 227 3.08 22.79 8.91
CA PRO A 227 4.19 21.82 9.05
C PRO A 227 3.94 20.67 10.04
N GLU A 228 3.06 20.89 11.01
CA GLU A 228 2.68 19.92 12.04
C GLU A 228 1.73 18.85 11.49
N ASP A 229 0.97 19.16 10.45
CA ASP A 229 -0.06 18.29 9.88
C ASP A 229 0.41 17.55 8.60
N LEU A 230 1.70 17.68 8.24
CA LEU A 230 2.30 17.00 7.10
C LEU A 230 2.49 15.51 7.41
N ALA A 231 1.98 14.64 6.53
CA ALA A 231 2.10 13.20 6.66
C ALA A 231 3.47 12.67 6.20
N CYS A 232 4.02 13.24 5.15
CA CYS A 232 5.33 12.92 4.60
C CYS A 232 6.45 13.46 5.49
N ARG A 233 7.34 12.58 5.94
CA ARG A 233 8.46 12.93 6.82
C ARG A 233 9.76 12.37 6.28
N VAL A 234 10.67 13.26 5.87
CA VAL A 234 12.04 12.86 5.52
C VAL A 234 12.78 12.42 6.79
N GLN A 235 13.29 11.19 6.77
CA GLN A 235 13.93 10.54 7.92
C GLN A 235 15.45 10.61 7.88
N ALA A 236 16.04 10.60 6.68
CA ALA A 236 17.47 10.76 6.48
C ALA A 236 17.80 11.08 5.01
N LYS A 237 19.01 11.61 4.83
CA LYS A 237 19.66 11.71 3.53
C LYS A 237 20.64 10.56 3.37
N LEU A 238 20.45 9.78 2.32
CA LEU A 238 21.24 8.60 2.01
C LEU A 238 22.35 8.96 1.01
N THR A 239 23.55 8.45 1.23
CA THR A 239 24.71 8.73 0.36
C THR A 239 25.15 7.44 -0.32
N PRO A 240 25.11 7.38 -1.66
CA PRO A 240 25.49 6.15 -2.36
C PRO A 240 26.99 5.87 -2.17
N SER A 241 27.31 4.61 -1.88
CA SER A 241 28.68 4.14 -1.67
C SER A 241 29.56 4.24 -2.92
N SER A 242 28.95 4.39 -4.10
CA SER A 242 29.64 4.63 -5.37
C SER A 242 29.01 5.79 -6.13
N SER A 243 29.83 6.58 -6.83
CA SER A 243 29.38 7.72 -7.62
C SER A 243 28.71 7.34 -8.95
N SER A 244 28.63 6.04 -9.29
CA SER A 244 27.99 5.57 -10.52
C SER A 244 26.60 5.00 -10.23
N PRO A 245 25.54 5.47 -10.93
CA PRO A 245 24.23 4.85 -10.85
C PRO A 245 24.34 3.41 -11.36
N SER A 246 24.07 2.46 -10.48
CA SER A 246 24.09 1.02 -10.75
C SER A 246 23.04 0.35 -9.88
N PRO A 247 22.55 -0.85 -10.24
CA PRO A 247 21.65 -1.64 -9.37
C PRO A 247 22.21 -1.81 -7.95
N THR A 248 23.54 -1.91 -7.85
CA THR A 248 24.29 -1.98 -6.59
C THR A 248 24.15 -0.70 -5.75
N SER A 249 24.06 0.47 -6.38
CA SER A 249 23.79 1.74 -5.69
C SER A 249 22.37 1.81 -5.15
N THR A 250 21.38 1.28 -5.85
CA THR A 250 20.00 1.23 -5.34
C THR A 250 19.90 0.33 -4.13
N GLN A 251 20.48 -0.87 -4.21
CA GLN A 251 20.49 -1.83 -3.10
C GLN A 251 21.18 -1.26 -1.84
N ASP A 252 22.30 -0.58 -2.02
CA ASP A 252 23.02 0.11 -0.95
C ASP A 252 22.15 1.16 -0.25
N LEU A 253 21.43 2.00 -1.00
CA LEU A 253 20.55 3.02 -0.42
C LEU A 253 19.35 2.40 0.31
N ILE A 254 18.76 1.32 -0.23
CA ILE A 254 17.72 0.56 0.47
C ILE A 254 18.28 0.00 1.80
N GLN A 255 19.49 -0.55 1.77
CA GLN A 255 20.17 -1.09 2.95
C GLN A 255 20.43 -0.04 4.02
N GLN A 256 20.89 1.14 3.62
CA GLN A 256 21.07 2.27 4.53
C GLN A 256 19.74 2.67 5.18
N ALA A 257 18.66 2.81 4.40
CA ALA A 257 17.33 3.13 4.92
C ALA A 257 16.81 2.08 5.90
N ALA A 258 16.88 0.80 5.53
CA ALA A 258 16.46 -0.32 6.38
C ALA A 258 17.25 -0.38 7.70
N THR A 259 18.55 -0.07 7.66
CA THR A 259 19.42 -0.08 8.85
C THR A 259 19.00 0.95 9.89
N ILE A 260 18.62 2.15 9.46
CA ILE A 260 18.31 3.26 10.37
C ILE A 260 16.82 3.34 10.72
N HIS A 261 15.93 2.72 9.95
CA HIS A 261 14.49 2.83 10.14
C HIS A 261 14.00 2.38 11.53
N PRO A 262 14.47 1.27 12.11
CA PRO A 262 14.09 0.87 13.47
C PRO A 262 14.35 1.96 14.53
N GLN A 263 15.52 2.61 14.44
CA GLN A 263 15.89 3.71 15.33
C GLN A 263 15.04 4.97 15.10
N ARG A 264 14.53 5.17 13.89
CA ARG A 264 13.59 6.27 13.60
C ARG A 264 12.22 5.99 14.20
N CYS A 265 11.73 4.76 14.06
CA CYS A 265 10.44 4.34 14.64
C CYS A 265 10.44 4.38 16.17
N SER A 266 11.56 4.08 16.84
CA SER A 266 11.64 4.21 18.30
C SER A 266 11.52 5.65 18.78
N LYS A 267 11.94 6.64 17.97
CA LYS A 267 11.76 8.06 18.27
C LYS A 267 10.37 8.56 17.90
N ASN A 268 9.84 8.14 16.75
CA ASN A 268 8.52 8.52 16.27
C ASN A 268 7.64 7.29 16.12
N ARG A 269 6.87 7.01 17.17
CA ARG A 269 5.94 5.88 17.28
C ARG A 269 4.85 5.84 16.20
N TRP A 270 4.62 6.95 15.50
CA TRP A 270 3.61 7.04 14.45
C TRP A 270 4.21 6.87 13.05
N LEU A 271 5.52 6.60 12.90
CA LEU A 271 6.08 6.26 11.59
C LEU A 271 5.62 4.90 11.11
N HIS A 272 5.30 4.81 9.83
CA HIS A 272 4.99 3.54 9.20
C HIS A 272 6.18 2.58 9.22
N LYS A 273 6.06 1.44 9.88
CA LYS A 273 7.19 0.55 10.22
C LYS A 273 7.64 -0.41 9.13
N THR A 274 6.72 -0.83 8.27
CA THR A 274 6.90 -1.84 7.22
C THR A 274 7.12 -1.20 5.86
N HIS A 275 6.29 -0.23 5.48
CA HIS A 275 6.33 0.38 4.15
C HIS A 275 6.99 1.76 4.14
N ILE A 276 8.23 1.78 3.66
CA ILE A 276 9.04 3.00 3.53
C ILE A 276 9.15 3.47 2.09
N LEU A 277 9.40 4.77 1.90
CA LEU A 277 9.75 5.34 0.61
C LEU A 277 11.24 5.63 0.54
N VAL A 278 11.90 5.17 -0.52
CA VAL A 278 13.31 5.43 -0.78
C VAL A 278 13.44 6.13 -2.13
N ILE A 279 13.97 7.36 -2.11
CA ILE A 279 14.31 8.12 -3.32
C ILE A 279 15.79 7.90 -3.58
N ASP A 280 16.10 6.90 -4.41
CA ASP A 280 17.45 6.37 -4.62
C ASP A 280 18.26 7.13 -5.69
N THR A 281 17.74 8.25 -6.18
CA THR A 281 18.27 8.95 -7.36
C THR A 281 18.26 10.47 -7.19
N ALA A 282 19.23 11.14 -7.83
CA ALA A 282 19.29 12.59 -7.90
C ALA A 282 18.21 13.22 -8.79
N ASN A 283 17.58 12.44 -9.68
CA ASN A 283 16.52 12.92 -10.58
C ASN A 283 15.25 12.03 -10.46
N PRO A 284 14.48 12.18 -9.37
CA PRO A 284 13.33 11.33 -9.12
C PRO A 284 12.13 11.63 -10.02
N ASP A 285 12.01 12.82 -10.61
CA ASP A 285 10.96 13.10 -11.60
C ASP A 285 11.09 12.18 -12.82
N GLU A 286 12.31 11.89 -13.26
CA GLU A 286 12.56 10.93 -14.33
C GLU A 286 12.53 9.50 -13.81
N ASN A 287 13.31 9.19 -12.77
CA ASN A 287 13.59 7.81 -12.35
C ASN A 287 12.61 7.27 -11.29
N GLY A 288 11.64 8.04 -10.86
CA GLY A 288 10.67 7.65 -9.83
C GLY A 288 11.28 7.52 -8.44
N MET A 289 10.53 6.86 -7.57
CA MET A 289 10.93 6.50 -6.22
C MET A 289 10.60 5.02 -5.95
N LEU A 290 11.16 4.47 -4.89
CA LEU A 290 10.94 3.09 -4.49
C LEU A 290 9.97 3.04 -3.32
N MET A 291 8.94 2.20 -3.43
CA MET A 291 8.22 1.70 -2.28
C MET A 291 8.92 0.41 -1.85
N VAL A 292 9.32 0.33 -0.58
CA VAL A 292 10.08 -0.78 -0.03
C VAL A 292 9.29 -1.38 1.12
N LYS A 293 9.11 -2.70 1.10
CA LYS A 293 8.50 -3.47 2.18
C LYS A 293 9.59 -4.09 3.05
N LEU A 294 9.75 -3.56 4.25
CA LEU A 294 10.64 -4.12 5.25
C LEU A 294 9.98 -5.36 5.89
N PRO A 295 10.75 -6.41 6.22
CA PRO A 295 10.25 -7.50 7.04
C PRO A 295 9.85 -6.97 8.42
N SER A 296 8.91 -7.67 9.07
CA SER A 296 8.53 -7.35 10.43
C SER A 296 9.73 -7.53 11.35
N TRP A 297 10.23 -6.43 11.90
CA TRP A 297 11.43 -6.41 12.76
C TRP A 297 11.10 -6.19 14.24
N ASP A 298 9.83 -6.01 14.56
CA ASP A 298 9.34 -5.70 15.91
C ASP A 298 8.84 -6.94 16.69
N LYS A 299 9.02 -8.15 16.14
CA LYS A 299 8.37 -9.39 16.63
C LYS A 299 8.94 -9.98 17.94
N SER A 300 9.79 -9.29 18.71
CA SER A 300 10.54 -9.99 19.77
C SER A 300 11.06 -9.20 20.97
N HIS A 301 10.45 -8.07 21.38
CA HIS A 301 11.12 -7.22 22.39
C HIS A 301 10.32 -6.80 23.63
N SER A 302 9.18 -7.45 23.93
CA SER A 302 8.41 -7.18 25.16
C SER A 302 9.01 -7.76 26.46
N GLU A 303 10.15 -8.47 26.45
CA GLU A 303 10.65 -9.16 27.66
C GLU A 303 12.08 -8.88 28.14
N THR A 304 12.87 -7.97 27.54
CA THR A 304 14.20 -7.66 28.11
C THR A 304 14.56 -6.18 28.13
N THR A 305 14.67 -5.65 29.35
CA THR A 305 15.19 -4.33 29.74
C THR A 305 16.69 -4.12 29.43
N GLY A 306 17.20 -4.74 28.36
CA GLY A 306 18.54 -4.48 27.83
C GLY A 306 18.50 -3.29 26.88
N ASN A 307 19.58 -2.53 26.78
CA ASN A 307 19.75 -1.45 25.81
C ASN A 307 19.74 -2.07 24.40
N ILE A 308 18.57 -2.16 23.76
CA ILE A 308 18.39 -2.83 22.46
C ILE A 308 19.16 -2.07 21.39
N ASP A 309 20.12 -2.75 20.72
CA ASP A 309 20.80 -2.20 19.56
C ASP A 309 19.88 -2.28 18.32
N LEU A 310 18.97 -1.31 18.21
CA LEU A 310 18.07 -1.15 17.06
C LEU A 310 18.82 -1.04 15.72
N ARG A 311 20.09 -0.61 15.75
CA ARG A 311 20.96 -0.55 14.57
C ARG A 311 21.41 -1.95 14.16
N SER A 312 21.62 -2.86 15.11
CA SER A 312 21.88 -4.29 14.83
C SER A 312 20.66 -4.97 14.20
N ILE A 313 19.46 -4.73 14.74
CA ILE A 313 18.20 -5.22 14.15
C ILE A 313 18.05 -4.72 12.72
N GLY A 314 18.28 -3.42 12.52
CA GLY A 314 18.31 -2.81 11.19
C GLY A 314 19.27 -3.50 10.23
N LYS A 315 20.46 -3.93 10.68
CA LYS A 315 21.44 -4.66 9.86
C LYS A 315 21.01 -6.09 9.56
N GLU A 316 20.36 -6.77 10.50
CA GLU A 316 19.85 -8.14 10.34
C GLU A 316 18.69 -8.22 9.35
N ILE A 317 17.87 -7.16 9.27
CA ILE A 317 16.84 -7.01 8.23
C ILE A 317 17.44 -7.05 6.82
N VAL A 318 18.71 -6.69 6.65
CA VAL A 318 19.35 -6.55 5.33
C VAL A 318 20.13 -7.77 4.87
N VAL A 319 19.94 -8.92 5.50
CA VAL A 319 20.53 -10.18 5.02
C VAL A 319 20.05 -10.52 3.60
N THR A 320 18.88 -10.03 3.21
CA THR A 320 18.38 -10.04 1.83
C THR A 320 17.86 -8.64 1.44
N THR A 321 17.89 -8.32 0.14
CA THR A 321 17.31 -7.06 -0.35
C THR A 321 15.80 -7.09 -0.11
N PRO A 322 15.24 -6.12 0.64
CA PRO A 322 13.81 -6.07 0.86
C PRO A 322 13.03 -5.96 -0.46
N PRO A 323 11.84 -6.59 -0.57
CA PRO A 323 10.96 -6.42 -1.71
C PRO A 323 10.69 -4.94 -1.98
N HIS A 324 10.82 -4.52 -3.23
CA HIS A 324 10.60 -3.14 -3.63
C HIS A 324 10.01 -3.06 -5.03
N ILE A 325 9.22 -2.01 -5.25
CA ILE A 325 8.66 -1.64 -6.55
C ILE A 325 8.97 -0.18 -6.83
N ARG A 326 9.20 0.15 -8.10
CA ARG A 326 9.42 1.53 -8.53
C ARG A 326 8.08 2.17 -8.90
N ILE A 327 7.80 3.32 -8.29
CA ILE A 327 6.56 4.07 -8.49
C ILE A 327 6.87 5.52 -8.90
N PRO A 328 5.93 6.23 -9.53
CA PRO A 328 6.13 7.64 -9.90
C PRO A 328 6.47 8.52 -8.69
N TYR A 329 7.36 9.49 -8.89
CA TYR A 329 7.66 10.52 -7.89
C TYR A 329 6.62 11.64 -7.94
N SER A 330 5.40 11.35 -7.48
CA SER A 330 4.31 12.32 -7.41
C SER A 330 3.35 11.97 -6.28
N CYS A 331 2.71 12.98 -5.70
CA CYS A 331 1.59 12.77 -4.78
C CYS A 331 0.44 12.00 -5.46
N HIS A 332 0.07 12.40 -6.68
CA HIS A 332 -1.13 11.88 -7.34
C HIS A 332 -0.99 10.43 -7.81
N ASP A 333 0.14 10.08 -8.41
CA ASP A 333 0.32 8.74 -8.97
C ASP A 333 1.08 7.84 -7.96
N GLY A 334 2.21 8.32 -7.44
CA GLY A 334 3.06 7.55 -6.53
C GLY A 334 2.44 7.28 -5.16
N LEU A 335 2.11 8.33 -4.41
CA LEU A 335 1.53 8.13 -3.07
C LEU A 335 0.14 7.50 -3.12
N GLN A 336 -0.66 7.79 -4.14
CA GLN A 336 -1.94 7.13 -4.30
C GLN A 336 -1.76 5.62 -4.52
N THR A 337 -0.82 5.20 -5.38
CA THR A 337 -0.47 3.78 -5.53
C THR A 337 -0.04 3.17 -4.19
N ARG A 338 0.82 3.85 -3.42
CA ARG A 338 1.21 3.39 -2.07
C ARG A 338 0.00 3.19 -1.16
N LEU A 339 -0.88 4.19 -1.08
CA LEU A 339 -2.06 4.14 -0.20
C LEU A 339 -3.01 3.00 -0.57
N LEU A 340 -3.20 2.75 -1.87
CA LEU A 340 -4.02 1.63 -2.35
C LEU A 340 -3.40 0.29 -1.95
N ILE A 341 -2.10 0.11 -2.18
CA ILE A 341 -1.39 -1.13 -1.77
C ILE A 341 -1.53 -1.39 -0.28
N LEU A 342 -1.40 -0.35 0.56
CA LEU A 342 -1.56 -0.46 2.01
C LEU A 342 -3.00 -0.77 2.43
N ALA A 343 -3.98 -0.13 1.81
CA ALA A 343 -5.39 -0.40 2.10
C ALA A 343 -5.78 -1.86 1.78
N ASN A 344 -5.04 -2.50 0.87
CA ASN A 344 -5.26 -3.88 0.44
C ASN A 344 -4.37 -4.90 1.19
N GLY A 345 -3.73 -4.52 2.31
CA GLY A 345 -3.10 -5.46 3.25
C GLY A 345 -2.01 -6.35 2.64
N ASP A 346 -1.18 -5.80 1.75
CA ASP A 346 -0.16 -6.50 0.96
C ASP A 346 -0.67 -7.41 -0.18
N ALA A 347 -1.99 -7.64 -0.30
CA ALA A 347 -2.55 -8.51 -1.34
C ALA A 347 -2.25 -8.03 -2.78
N ASP A 348 -2.13 -6.71 -2.94
CA ASP A 348 -1.80 -6.06 -4.22
C ASP A 348 -0.30 -5.83 -4.41
N TRP A 349 0.56 -6.37 -3.55
CA TRP A 349 2.00 -6.35 -3.80
C TRP A 349 2.36 -7.47 -4.77
N PRO A 350 2.57 -7.19 -6.07
CA PRO A 350 2.74 -8.25 -7.04
C PRO A 350 4.09 -8.92 -6.80
N LEU A 351 4.07 -10.26 -6.78
CA LEU A 351 5.29 -11.07 -6.72
C LEU A 351 6.23 -10.67 -7.86
N GLU A 352 7.54 -10.78 -7.63
CA GLU A 352 8.55 -10.49 -8.67
C GLU A 352 8.29 -11.27 -9.97
N SER A 353 7.94 -12.55 -9.85
CA SER A 353 7.56 -13.40 -10.99
C SER A 353 6.32 -12.92 -11.74
N VAL A 354 5.43 -12.15 -11.11
CA VAL A 354 4.27 -11.52 -11.73
C VAL A 354 4.68 -10.20 -12.40
N ARG A 355 5.49 -9.39 -11.73
CA ARG A 355 6.01 -8.11 -12.28
C ARG A 355 6.88 -8.31 -13.53
N GLU A 356 7.60 -9.42 -13.61
CA GLU A 356 8.43 -9.78 -14.78
C GLU A 356 7.61 -10.28 -15.99
N GLN A 357 6.32 -10.56 -15.81
CA GLN A 357 5.47 -10.99 -16.92
C GLN A 357 5.30 -9.86 -17.94
N PRO A 358 5.28 -10.17 -19.25
CA PRO A 358 5.22 -9.13 -20.27
C PRO A 358 3.88 -8.41 -20.24
N VAL A 359 3.93 -7.09 -20.22
CA VAL A 359 2.77 -6.20 -20.29
C VAL A 359 2.79 -5.46 -21.60
N PHE A 360 1.68 -5.48 -22.32
CA PHE A 360 1.58 -4.90 -23.67
C PHE A 360 0.67 -3.68 -23.67
N ILE A 361 1.08 -2.66 -24.42
CA ILE A 361 0.24 -1.48 -24.67
C ILE A 361 -0.81 -1.84 -25.73
N VAL A 362 -2.05 -1.41 -25.51
CA VAL A 362 -3.17 -1.57 -26.44
C VAL A 362 -3.67 -0.21 -26.90
N PHE A 363 -3.64 0.03 -28.22
CA PHE A 363 -4.24 1.20 -28.84
C PHE A 363 -5.58 0.82 -29.45
N GLN A 364 -6.64 1.53 -29.05
CA GLN A 364 -8.01 1.29 -29.50
C GLN A 364 -8.51 2.45 -30.36
N TYR A 365 -8.88 2.17 -31.61
CA TYR A 365 -9.41 3.14 -32.56
C TYR A 365 -10.38 2.51 -33.55
N SER A 366 -11.18 3.34 -34.22
CA SER A 366 -12.20 2.90 -35.19
C SER A 366 -13.23 1.90 -34.63
N THR A 367 -13.43 1.87 -33.30
CA THR A 367 -14.34 0.94 -32.64
C THR A 367 -15.77 1.49 -32.46
N HIS A 368 -16.17 2.51 -33.23
CA HIS A 368 -17.53 3.09 -33.22
C HIS A 368 -18.16 3.31 -31.82
N GLY A 369 -17.36 3.81 -30.87
CA GLY A 369 -17.83 4.16 -29.53
C GLY A 369 -17.77 3.06 -28.48
N LYS A 370 -17.07 1.94 -28.73
CA LYS A 370 -16.78 0.97 -27.66
C LYS A 370 -15.96 1.62 -26.53
N GLU A 371 -16.24 1.19 -25.31
CA GLU A 371 -15.55 1.63 -24.09
C GLU A 371 -14.05 1.25 -24.12
N LEU A 372 -13.25 1.97 -23.33
CA LEU A 372 -11.83 1.66 -23.15
C LEU A 372 -11.70 0.29 -22.47
N GLY A 373 -10.84 -0.58 -22.98
CA GLY A 373 -10.76 -1.97 -22.50
C GLY A 373 -11.58 -2.96 -23.34
N PHE A 374 -12.16 -2.52 -24.45
CA PHE A 374 -12.85 -3.40 -25.39
C PHE A 374 -11.95 -4.58 -25.79
N CYS A 375 -12.48 -5.80 -25.66
CA CYS A 375 -11.80 -7.06 -25.94
C CYS A 375 -10.67 -7.46 -24.97
N ALA A 376 -10.54 -6.82 -23.80
CA ALA A 376 -9.58 -7.25 -22.77
C ALA A 376 -9.72 -8.75 -22.45
N ASP A 377 -10.91 -9.23 -22.09
CA ASP A 377 -11.17 -10.65 -21.79
C ASP A 377 -10.99 -11.60 -22.99
N SER A 378 -11.07 -11.05 -24.21
CA SER A 378 -10.85 -11.84 -25.42
C SER A 378 -9.37 -12.01 -25.75
N ILE A 379 -8.54 -11.04 -25.36
CA ILE A 379 -7.07 -11.07 -25.55
C ILE A 379 -6.41 -11.82 -24.40
N ASP A 380 -6.86 -11.56 -23.17
CA ASP A 380 -6.42 -12.17 -21.93
C ASP A 380 -7.64 -12.74 -21.20
N SER A 381 -7.82 -14.07 -21.22
CA SER A 381 -8.99 -14.71 -20.62
C SER A 381 -9.08 -14.53 -19.10
N GLU A 382 -7.98 -14.13 -18.47
CA GLU A 382 -7.90 -13.88 -17.03
C GLU A 382 -7.96 -12.39 -16.69
N ALA A 383 -8.16 -11.49 -17.66
CA ALA A 383 -8.15 -10.05 -17.45
C ALA A 383 -9.08 -9.60 -16.29
N ALA A 384 -10.31 -10.09 -16.25
CA ALA A 384 -11.27 -9.78 -15.18
C ALA A 384 -10.96 -10.39 -13.80
N LYS A 385 -10.03 -11.37 -13.73
CA LYS A 385 -9.65 -12.04 -12.48
C LYS A 385 -8.31 -11.58 -11.91
N ARG A 386 -7.56 -10.78 -12.66
CA ARG A 386 -6.26 -10.25 -12.24
C ARG A 386 -6.44 -9.19 -11.17
N ASN A 387 -5.55 -9.23 -10.18
CA ASN A 387 -5.49 -8.16 -9.18
C ASN A 387 -4.85 -6.91 -9.78
N PRO A 388 -5.08 -5.73 -9.17
CA PRO A 388 -4.35 -4.51 -9.52
C PRO A 388 -2.84 -4.74 -9.53
N GLY A 389 -2.16 -4.33 -10.59
CA GLY A 389 -0.72 -4.56 -10.78
C GLY A 389 -0.36 -5.86 -11.50
N GLU A 390 -1.30 -6.78 -11.70
CA GLU A 390 -1.10 -8.02 -12.47
C GLU A 390 -1.58 -7.92 -13.92
N GLU A 391 -2.04 -6.74 -14.36
CA GLU A 391 -2.62 -6.53 -15.67
C GLU A 391 -1.59 -6.76 -16.79
N ARG A 392 -1.99 -7.51 -17.82
CA ARG A 392 -1.14 -7.79 -18.98
C ARG A 392 -1.33 -6.82 -20.13
N LEU A 393 -2.37 -5.98 -20.05
CA LEU A 393 -2.81 -5.07 -21.10
C LEU A 393 -2.98 -3.66 -20.54
N ILE A 394 -2.25 -2.69 -21.09
CA ILE A 394 -2.40 -1.27 -20.74
C ILE A 394 -3.03 -0.53 -21.91
N TYR A 395 -4.30 -0.14 -21.76
CA TYR A 395 -5.03 0.59 -22.78
C TYR A 395 -4.63 2.06 -22.82
N ALA A 396 -4.26 2.55 -24.00
CA ALA A 396 -3.93 3.95 -24.21
C ALA A 396 -5.19 4.81 -24.14
N PRO A 397 -5.28 5.79 -23.22
CA PRO A 397 -6.47 6.62 -23.08
C PRO A 397 -6.62 7.56 -24.28
N GLN A 398 -7.85 7.97 -24.57
CA GLN A 398 -8.13 8.98 -25.61
C GLN A 398 -7.93 10.42 -25.13
N VAL A 399 -7.77 10.62 -23.82
CA VAL A 399 -7.55 11.92 -23.20
C VAL A 399 -6.33 11.83 -22.31
N ILE A 400 -5.37 12.73 -22.54
CA ILE A 400 -4.13 12.80 -21.76
C ILE A 400 -3.99 14.18 -21.14
N LYS A 401 -3.41 14.26 -19.95
CA LYS A 401 -3.12 15.55 -19.31
C LYS A 401 -1.78 16.06 -19.82
N ARG A 402 -1.76 17.24 -20.43
CA ARG A 402 -0.55 17.95 -20.84
C ARG A 402 -0.17 18.97 -19.77
N PRO A 403 1.03 18.89 -19.17
CA PRO A 403 1.51 19.89 -18.22
C PRO A 403 1.41 21.29 -18.83
N GLY A 404 0.81 22.25 -18.10
CA GLY A 404 0.63 23.64 -18.54
C GLY A 404 -0.44 23.88 -19.63
N HIS A 405 -1.02 22.84 -20.23
CA HIS A 405 -1.94 22.96 -21.37
C HIS A 405 -3.29 22.26 -21.18
N GLY A 406 -3.54 21.65 -20.03
CA GLY A 406 -4.83 21.02 -19.72
C GLY A 406 -4.99 19.63 -20.33
N LEU A 407 -6.22 19.23 -20.65
CA LEU A 407 -6.53 17.94 -21.25
C LEU A 407 -6.39 18.02 -22.78
N GLU A 408 -5.63 17.10 -23.37
CA GLU A 408 -5.47 16.91 -24.82
C GLU A 408 -6.23 15.65 -25.24
N GLN A 409 -7.13 15.79 -26.22
CA GLN A 409 -7.82 14.65 -26.82
C GLN A 409 -6.98 14.09 -27.97
N ILE A 410 -6.63 12.81 -27.91
CA ILE A 410 -5.90 12.10 -28.94
C ILE A 410 -6.89 11.32 -29.82
N LYS A 411 -6.80 11.52 -31.13
CA LYS A 411 -7.49 10.69 -32.11
C LYS A 411 -6.54 9.57 -32.53
N TRP A 412 -6.71 8.40 -31.92
CA TRP A 412 -5.90 7.23 -32.24
C TRP A 412 -6.14 6.75 -33.68
N SER A 413 -5.06 6.36 -34.33
CA SER A 413 -4.98 5.67 -35.62
C SER A 413 -3.74 4.79 -35.58
N TYR A 414 -3.53 3.93 -36.59
CA TYR A 414 -2.32 3.13 -36.66
C TYR A 414 -1.05 4.01 -36.65
N ASP A 415 -1.00 5.04 -37.49
CA ASP A 415 0.16 5.93 -37.60
C ASP A 415 0.41 6.70 -36.30
N GLU A 416 -0.66 7.16 -35.63
CA GLU A 416 -0.54 7.87 -34.35
C GLU A 416 -0.10 6.93 -33.23
N ALA A 417 -0.58 5.68 -33.22
CA ALA A 417 -0.16 4.65 -32.26
C ALA A 417 1.33 4.32 -32.45
N VAL A 418 1.75 4.06 -33.70
CA VAL A 418 3.15 3.82 -34.06
C VAL A 418 4.00 5.01 -33.61
N LYS A 419 3.63 6.23 -33.97
CA LYS A 419 4.36 7.46 -33.62
C LYS A 419 4.52 7.64 -32.11
N ARG A 420 3.42 7.52 -31.36
CA ARG A 420 3.38 7.79 -29.92
C ARG A 420 3.82 6.63 -29.04
N PHE A 421 4.04 5.43 -29.58
CA PHE A 421 4.40 4.25 -28.80
C PHE A 421 5.60 4.45 -27.85
N PRO A 422 6.78 4.96 -28.30
CA PRO A 422 7.90 5.23 -27.40
C PRO A 422 7.58 6.23 -26.28
N TRP A 423 6.82 7.27 -26.60
CA TRP A 423 6.34 8.23 -25.60
C TRP A 423 5.44 7.55 -24.58
N PHE A 424 4.50 6.72 -25.03
CA PHE A 424 3.60 6.02 -24.12
C PHE A 424 4.32 4.97 -23.27
N CYS A 425 5.36 4.33 -23.81
CA CYS A 425 6.26 3.50 -23.02
C CYS A 425 6.92 4.32 -21.89
N ARG A 426 7.27 5.59 -22.11
CA ARG A 426 7.84 6.46 -21.07
C ARG A 426 6.81 6.81 -20.00
N GLU A 427 5.57 7.10 -20.39
CA GLU A 427 4.49 7.36 -19.44
C GLU A 427 4.21 6.14 -18.55
N LYS A 428 4.44 4.92 -19.06
CA LYS A 428 4.23 3.65 -18.36
C LYS A 428 5.51 2.97 -17.88
N ARG A 429 6.64 3.68 -17.88
CA ARG A 429 7.99 3.14 -17.63
C ARG A 429 8.21 2.45 -16.28
N PHE A 430 7.33 2.69 -15.31
CA PHE A 430 7.38 2.08 -13.98
C PHE A 430 6.68 0.71 -13.93
N ASN A 431 6.03 0.28 -15.01
CA ASN A 431 5.63 -1.11 -15.17
C ASN A 431 6.85 -1.91 -15.66
N GLU A 432 7.36 -2.78 -14.80
CA GLU A 432 8.63 -3.51 -15.03
C GLU A 432 8.55 -4.51 -16.18
N GLY A 433 7.39 -5.14 -16.34
CA GLY A 433 7.09 -6.08 -17.41
C GLY A 433 6.79 -5.42 -18.76
N LEU A 434 6.78 -4.09 -18.85
CA LEU A 434 6.36 -3.37 -20.05
C LEU A 434 7.22 -3.71 -21.26
N ASP A 435 6.59 -4.26 -22.29
CA ASP A 435 7.22 -4.52 -23.57
C ASP A 435 7.41 -3.20 -24.34
N LYS A 436 8.65 -2.93 -24.75
CA LYS A 436 9.05 -1.70 -25.44
C LYS A 436 9.15 -1.89 -26.95
N THR A 437 8.86 -3.08 -27.46
CA THR A 437 9.04 -3.44 -28.87
C THR A 437 7.70 -3.76 -29.53
N PHE A 438 6.83 -4.45 -28.81
CA PHE A 438 5.55 -4.95 -29.31
C PHE A 438 4.36 -4.26 -28.66
N PHE A 439 3.32 -4.01 -29.45
CA PHE A 439 2.05 -3.49 -28.97
C PHE A 439 0.88 -3.99 -29.81
N ILE A 440 -0.33 -3.81 -29.27
CA ILE A 440 -1.57 -4.29 -29.86
C ILE A 440 -2.37 -3.10 -30.39
N CYS A 441 -2.96 -3.27 -31.58
CA CYS A 441 -3.88 -2.33 -32.20
C CYS A 441 -5.24 -3.00 -32.41
N ILE A 442 -6.26 -2.43 -31.78
CA ILE A 442 -7.68 -2.75 -32.02
C ILE A 442 -8.21 -1.67 -32.97
N ASP A 443 -8.36 -2.03 -34.23
CA ASP A 443 -8.64 -1.11 -35.33
C ASP A 443 -10.03 -1.26 -35.97
N GLY A 444 -10.96 -1.84 -35.21
CA GLY A 444 -12.34 -2.07 -35.62
C GLY A 444 -13.15 -2.75 -34.51
N ASP A 445 -14.44 -2.90 -34.75
CA ASP A 445 -15.44 -3.36 -33.79
C ASP A 445 -15.88 -4.81 -33.98
N ASP A 446 -15.54 -5.45 -35.11
CA ASP A 446 -15.73 -6.90 -35.36
C ASP A 446 -14.41 -7.68 -35.32
N VAL A 447 -13.61 -7.46 -34.27
CA VAL A 447 -12.31 -8.13 -34.09
C VAL A 447 -12.41 -9.65 -33.94
N ALA A 448 -13.58 -10.19 -33.60
CA ALA A 448 -13.79 -11.63 -33.56
C ALA A 448 -13.67 -12.24 -34.97
N LYS A 449 -14.13 -11.51 -35.99
CA LYS A 449 -14.07 -11.93 -37.39
C LYS A 449 -12.79 -11.46 -38.08
N THR A 450 -12.38 -10.21 -37.85
CA THR A 450 -11.25 -9.60 -38.55
C THR A 450 -9.92 -9.83 -37.84
N GLY A 451 -9.92 -10.33 -36.61
CA GLY A 451 -8.73 -10.32 -35.76
C GLY A 451 -8.31 -8.90 -35.35
N LEU A 452 -7.17 -8.82 -34.69
CA LEU A 452 -6.50 -7.58 -34.30
C LEU A 452 -5.12 -7.46 -34.95
N LEU A 453 -4.51 -6.28 -34.88
CA LEU A 453 -3.16 -6.04 -35.37
C LEU A 453 -2.16 -6.13 -34.23
N LEU A 454 -1.17 -7.00 -34.37
CA LEU A 454 0.07 -6.91 -33.60
C LEU A 454 1.03 -6.00 -34.35
N ALA A 455 1.68 -5.10 -33.64
CA ALA A 455 2.67 -4.20 -34.20
C ALA A 455 4.00 -4.37 -33.47
N ARG A 456 5.08 -4.29 -34.25
CA ARG A 456 6.46 -4.28 -33.76
C ARG A 456 7.07 -2.99 -34.27
N ARG A 457 7.57 -2.17 -33.34
CA ARG A 457 8.38 -0.99 -33.65
C ARG A 457 9.77 -1.22 -33.09
N LYS A 458 10.78 -1.29 -33.95
CA LYS A 458 12.17 -1.37 -33.51
C LYS A 458 12.68 0.03 -33.21
N TRP A 459 13.22 0.21 -32.02
CA TRP A 459 13.92 1.42 -31.58
C TRP A 459 14.85 1.05 -30.42
N ASP A 460 15.61 2.00 -29.89
CA ASP A 460 16.62 1.72 -28.86
C ASP A 460 16.04 1.39 -27.47
N GLY A 461 14.72 1.48 -27.28
CA GLY A 461 14.05 1.21 -26.02
C GLY A 461 14.46 2.17 -24.88
N ASN A 462 15.21 3.23 -25.18
CA ASN A 462 15.70 4.16 -24.18
C ASN A 462 14.61 5.15 -23.80
N LEU A 463 14.05 4.94 -22.61
CA LEU A 463 13.02 5.78 -22.00
C LEU A 463 13.60 6.95 -21.20
N TRP A 464 14.89 6.88 -20.87
CA TRP A 464 15.52 7.74 -19.87
C TRP A 464 16.27 8.89 -20.54
N ASN A 465 16.29 10.04 -19.87
CA ASN A 465 16.92 11.28 -20.35
C ASN A 465 16.41 11.76 -21.70
N ARG A 466 15.15 11.45 -22.03
CA ARG A 466 14.47 11.94 -23.23
C ARG A 466 13.21 12.69 -22.85
N THR A 467 13.06 13.87 -23.43
CA THR A 467 11.84 14.67 -23.35
C THR A 467 10.70 13.99 -24.11
N ARG A 468 9.48 14.48 -23.86
CA ARG A 468 8.29 14.03 -24.60
C ARG A 468 8.47 14.28 -26.10
N ASP A 469 8.94 15.46 -26.47
CA ASP A 469 9.07 15.87 -27.87
C ASP A 469 10.13 15.02 -28.58
N GLU A 470 11.27 14.73 -27.93
CA GLU A 470 12.29 13.82 -28.48
C GLU A 470 11.75 12.42 -28.76
N LEU A 471 10.90 11.87 -27.88
CA LEU A 471 10.27 10.55 -28.11
C LEU A 471 9.20 10.58 -29.21
N LEU A 472 8.49 11.69 -29.35
CA LEU A 472 7.47 11.89 -30.40
C LEU A 472 8.07 12.13 -31.78
N ASP A 473 9.29 12.68 -31.83
CA ASP A 473 10.04 12.98 -33.05
C ASP A 473 11.02 11.86 -33.46
N LEU A 474 11.04 10.74 -32.72
CA LEU A 474 11.82 9.57 -33.12
C LEU A 474 11.43 9.09 -34.53
N PRO A 475 12.41 8.81 -35.41
CA PRO A 475 12.15 8.22 -36.71
C PRO A 475 11.25 6.99 -36.62
N ILE A 476 10.35 6.86 -37.58
CA ILE A 476 9.46 5.72 -37.71
C ILE A 476 10.06 4.79 -38.75
N ASP A 477 11.08 4.04 -38.33
CA ASP A 477 11.76 3.04 -39.14
C ASP A 477 11.42 1.62 -38.62
N ASP A 478 11.57 0.60 -39.48
CA ASP A 478 11.47 -0.81 -39.11
C ASP A 478 10.18 -1.19 -38.35
N VAL A 479 9.04 -0.65 -38.79
CA VAL A 479 7.72 -1.01 -38.26
C VAL A 479 7.16 -2.19 -39.05
N LYS A 480 6.85 -3.27 -38.33
CA LYS A 480 6.15 -4.45 -38.88
C LYS A 480 4.79 -4.58 -38.20
N ASN A 481 3.82 -5.12 -38.91
CA ASN A 481 2.54 -5.51 -38.32
C ASN A 481 2.06 -6.84 -38.92
N VAL A 482 1.24 -7.54 -38.15
CA VAL A 482 0.62 -8.80 -38.56
C VAL A 482 -0.75 -8.90 -37.91
N ARG A 483 -1.72 -9.40 -38.67
CA ARG A 483 -3.09 -9.60 -38.19
C ARG A 483 -3.24 -11.00 -37.63
N VAL A 484 -3.81 -11.12 -36.43
CA VAL A 484 -3.95 -12.39 -35.71
C VAL A 484 -5.34 -12.53 -35.10
N PRO A 485 -5.82 -13.77 -34.85
CA PRO A 485 -7.03 -13.99 -34.07
C PRO A 485 -6.92 -13.36 -32.68
N VAL A 486 -7.98 -12.67 -32.24
CA VAL A 486 -7.99 -11.95 -30.94
C VAL A 486 -7.61 -12.85 -29.75
N LYS A 487 -8.10 -14.10 -29.75
CA LYS A 487 -7.87 -15.08 -28.68
C LYS A 487 -6.45 -15.64 -28.62
N GLU A 488 -5.68 -15.48 -29.68
CA GLU A 488 -4.30 -16.00 -29.78
C GLU A 488 -3.26 -14.89 -29.59
N ALA A 489 -3.69 -13.63 -29.62
CA ALA A 489 -2.80 -12.46 -29.66
C ALA A 489 -1.77 -12.44 -28.51
N LEU A 490 -2.23 -12.61 -27.27
CA LEU A 490 -1.34 -12.58 -26.10
C LEU A 490 -0.33 -13.73 -26.13
N ALA A 491 -0.81 -14.96 -26.37
CA ALA A 491 0.05 -16.14 -26.42
C ALA A 491 1.09 -16.08 -27.56
N ILE A 492 0.71 -15.51 -28.72
CA ILE A 492 1.63 -15.29 -29.85
C ILE A 492 2.74 -14.30 -29.44
N LEU A 493 2.39 -13.19 -28.79
CA LEU A 493 3.37 -12.21 -28.33
C LEU A 493 4.31 -12.79 -27.28
N GLU A 494 3.77 -13.51 -26.29
CA GLU A 494 4.56 -14.14 -25.22
C GLU A 494 5.57 -15.15 -25.75
N LYS A 495 5.16 -16.03 -26.67
CA LYS A 495 6.05 -17.01 -27.28
C LYS A 495 7.05 -16.37 -28.23
N GLY A 496 6.56 -15.48 -29.10
CA GLY A 496 7.38 -14.84 -30.12
C GLY A 496 8.49 -13.97 -29.54
N ARG A 497 8.24 -13.26 -28.42
CA ARG A 497 9.30 -12.50 -27.73
C ARG A 497 10.40 -13.38 -27.13
N MET A 498 10.08 -14.64 -26.80
CA MET A 498 11.04 -15.62 -26.29
C MET A 498 11.78 -16.36 -27.42
N GLY A 499 11.47 -16.05 -28.68
CA GLY A 499 12.02 -16.76 -29.85
C GLY A 499 11.35 -18.11 -30.12
N GLU A 500 10.32 -18.47 -29.37
CA GLU A 500 9.55 -19.71 -29.52
C GLU A 500 8.57 -19.60 -30.69
N THR A 501 9.10 -19.56 -31.91
CA THR A 501 8.31 -19.37 -33.14
C THR A 501 7.93 -20.69 -33.84
N ASP A 502 8.21 -21.83 -33.19
CA ASP A 502 7.84 -23.16 -33.69
C ASP A 502 6.32 -23.31 -33.78
N GLY A 503 5.83 -23.72 -34.95
CA GLY A 503 4.40 -23.83 -35.24
C GLY A 503 3.71 -22.51 -35.66
N MET A 504 4.42 -21.37 -35.65
CA MET A 504 3.90 -20.13 -36.22
C MET A 504 3.98 -20.13 -37.76
N SER A 505 3.09 -19.37 -38.41
CA SER A 505 3.16 -19.14 -39.86
C SER A 505 4.43 -18.35 -40.24
N ASP A 506 4.86 -18.45 -41.50
CA ASP A 506 6.07 -17.76 -41.95
C ASP A 506 5.96 -16.23 -41.81
N SER A 507 4.77 -15.66 -42.03
CA SER A 507 4.50 -14.24 -41.77
C SER A 507 4.67 -13.86 -40.29
N LEU A 508 4.31 -14.75 -39.37
CA LEU A 508 4.48 -14.53 -37.93
C LEU A 508 5.95 -14.68 -37.53
N LYS A 509 6.68 -15.64 -38.09
CA LYS A 509 8.13 -15.75 -37.90
C LYS A 509 8.85 -14.48 -38.38
N GLU A 510 8.52 -14.01 -39.58
CA GLU A 510 9.09 -12.77 -40.13
C GLU A 510 8.75 -11.53 -39.30
N PHE A 511 7.58 -11.51 -38.63
CA PHE A 511 7.23 -10.44 -37.71
C PHE A 511 8.18 -10.35 -36.50
N PHE A 512 8.62 -11.49 -35.95
CA PHE A 512 9.52 -11.54 -34.79
C PHE A 512 11.03 -11.44 -35.14
N LEU A 513 11.43 -11.77 -36.38
CA LEU A 513 12.79 -11.58 -36.93
C LEU A 513 13.08 -10.10 -37.22
#